data_AF-A0A0J6KF23-F1
#
_entry.id   AF-A0A0J6KF23-F1
#
_cell.length_a   1.000
_cell.length_b   1.000
_cell.length_c   1.000
_cell.angle_alpha   90.00
_cell.angle_beta   90.00
_cell.angle_gamma   90.00
#
_symmetry.space_group_name_H-M   'P 1'
#
loop_
_entity.id
_entity.type
_entity.pdbx_description
1 polymer ?
#
loop_
_entity_poly.entity_id
_entity_poly.type
_entity_poly.pdbx_seq_one_letter_code
_entity_poly.pdbx_strand_id
1 'polypeptide(L)'
;MYEVNRSIALIRPLAPFHAWLQQLPGGLDGGMSLDQLGLDCNALLIPPAEDYTDAQTFILERYQQLFEAELSDWCDDDGLWPEALTLELFQQWFAVEIHSIVTDLVDEPLEREAFVPLELGE
;
A
#
# COMPACT_ATOMS: atom_id res chain seq x y z
N MET A 1 -24.98 7.10 7.50
CA MET A 1 -24.13 5.92 7.85
C MET A 1 -24.55 4.76 6.98
N TYR A 2 -23.73 4.45 5.98
CA TYR A 2 -23.98 3.37 5.02
C TYR A 2 -22.80 2.40 5.03
N GLU A 3 -23.07 1.11 4.94
CA GLU A 3 -21.99 0.15 4.66
C GLU A 3 -21.58 0.30 3.20
N VAL A 4 -20.29 0.47 2.96
CA VAL A 4 -19.73 0.43 1.61
C VAL A 4 -19.62 -1.04 1.23
N ASN A 5 -20.05 -1.41 0.03
CA ASN A 5 -19.95 -2.79 -0.48
C ASN A 5 -18.50 -3.16 -0.85
N ARG A 6 -17.55 -2.89 0.04
CA ARG A 6 -16.10 -3.04 -0.09
C ARG A 6 -15.49 -3.31 1.28
N SER A 7 -14.38 -4.02 1.28
CA SER A 7 -13.50 -4.14 2.45
C SER A 7 -12.25 -3.28 2.23
N ILE A 8 -11.48 -3.04 3.28
CA ILE A 8 -10.18 -2.36 3.20
C ILE A 8 -9.06 -3.36 3.46
N ALA A 9 -7.99 -3.27 2.68
CA ALA A 9 -6.70 -3.87 2.98
C ALA A 9 -5.65 -2.76 3.16
N LEU A 10 -4.94 -2.77 4.27
CA LEU A 10 -3.79 -1.89 4.50
C LEU A 10 -2.51 -2.65 4.17
N ILE A 11 -1.60 -2.01 3.43
CA ILE A 11 -0.26 -2.53 3.14
C ILE A 11 0.70 -1.84 4.10
N ARG A 12 0.87 -2.42 5.30
CA ARG A 12 1.69 -1.82 6.35
C ARG A 12 3.17 -2.16 6.12
N PRO A 13 4.06 -1.18 5.95
CA PRO A 13 5.49 -1.43 5.83
C PRO A 13 6.07 -2.01 7.12
N LEU A 14 7.02 -2.92 6.97
CA LEU A 14 7.76 -3.55 8.05
C LEU A 14 9.23 -3.09 8.04
N ALA A 15 9.96 -3.46 9.11
CA ALA A 15 11.36 -3.07 9.28
C ALA A 15 12.27 -3.39 8.09
N PRO A 16 12.12 -4.53 7.35
CA PRO A 16 12.94 -4.78 6.17
C PRO A 16 12.76 -3.76 5.04
N PHE A 17 11.53 -3.32 4.78
CA PHE A 17 11.25 -2.29 3.78
C PHE A 17 11.85 -0.94 4.20
N HIS A 18 11.64 -0.55 5.46
CA HIS A 18 12.24 0.68 6.01
C HIS A 18 13.77 0.66 5.92
N ALA A 19 14.41 -0.48 6.22
CA ALA A 19 15.85 -0.64 6.10
C ALA A 19 16.34 -0.53 4.64
N TRP A 20 15.54 -0.98 3.67
CA TRP A 20 15.84 -0.78 2.24
C TRP A 20 15.72 0.70 1.86
N LEU A 21 14.65 1.39 2.28
CA LEU A 21 14.47 2.83 2.02
C LEU A 21 15.65 3.66 2.54
N GLN A 22 16.21 3.30 3.71
CA GLN A 22 17.39 3.97 4.27
C GLN A 22 18.67 3.81 3.45
N GLN A 23 18.74 2.81 2.56
CA GLN A 23 19.89 2.54 1.70
C GLN A 23 19.80 3.24 0.34
N LEU A 24 18.64 3.80 0.00
CA LEU A 24 18.47 4.51 -1.26
C LEU A 24 19.37 5.74 -1.34
N PRO A 25 19.91 6.08 -2.52
CA PRO A 25 20.66 7.31 -2.73
C PRO A 25 19.80 8.54 -2.40
N GLY A 26 20.32 9.47 -1.60
CA GLY A 26 19.56 10.59 -1.06
C GLY A 26 18.96 10.29 0.32
N GLY A 27 18.80 9.02 0.68
CA GLY A 27 18.22 8.56 1.95
C GLY A 27 16.75 8.94 2.11
N LEU A 28 16.14 8.49 3.21
CA LEU A 28 14.83 9.00 3.61
C LEU A 28 14.96 10.45 4.06
N ASP A 29 14.48 11.38 3.25
CA ASP A 29 14.42 12.80 3.59
C ASP A 29 13.79 12.99 4.98
N GLY A 30 14.52 13.63 5.89
CA GLY A 30 14.03 13.95 7.23
C GLY A 30 14.04 12.82 8.27
N GLY A 31 14.59 11.64 7.97
CA GLY A 31 14.75 10.57 8.97
C GLY A 31 13.43 9.91 9.36
N MET A 32 12.53 9.73 8.40
CA MET A 32 11.23 9.09 8.59
C MET A 32 11.37 7.75 9.32
N SER A 33 10.64 7.58 10.42
CA SER A 33 10.64 6.35 11.21
C SER A 33 9.67 5.31 10.63
N LEU A 34 9.86 4.04 10.98
CA LEU A 34 8.93 2.97 10.63
C LEU A 34 7.50 3.27 11.14
N ASP A 35 7.38 3.84 12.33
CA ASP A 35 6.08 4.22 12.89
C ASP A 35 5.40 5.29 12.02
N GLN A 36 6.17 6.27 11.51
CA GLN A 36 5.65 7.29 10.61
C GLN A 36 5.21 6.71 9.26
N LEU A 37 6.00 5.80 8.68
CA LEU A 37 5.62 5.07 7.46
C LEU A 37 4.34 4.26 7.66
N GLY A 38 4.15 3.69 8.85
CA GLY A 38 2.95 2.92 9.18
C GLY A 38 1.70 3.76 9.49
N LEU A 39 1.83 5.06 9.78
CA LEU A 39 0.68 5.91 10.12
C LEU A 39 -0.18 6.23 8.90
N ASP A 40 0.44 6.45 7.75
CA ASP A 40 -0.21 6.83 6.50
C ASP A 40 0.20 5.87 5.37
N CYS A 41 0.09 4.57 5.66
CA CYS A 41 0.38 3.51 4.69
C CYS A 41 -0.78 3.31 3.71
N ASN A 42 -0.49 2.66 2.59
CA ASN A 42 -1.47 2.49 1.52
C ASN A 42 -2.69 1.69 1.97
N ALA A 43 -3.87 2.28 1.76
CA ALA A 43 -5.17 1.71 2.08
C ALA A 43 -5.96 1.43 0.79
N LEU A 44 -6.29 0.16 0.56
CA LEU A 44 -6.88 -0.31 -0.68
C LEU A 44 -8.34 -0.71 -0.46
N LEU A 45 -9.26 -0.14 -1.24
CA LEU A 45 -10.63 -0.64 -1.33
C LEU A 45 -10.68 -1.90 -2.19
N ILE A 46 -10.98 -3.03 -1.56
CA ILE A 46 -11.08 -4.35 -2.19
C ILE A 46 -12.55 -4.81 -2.28
N PRO A 47 -12.88 -5.84 -3.09
CA PRO A 47 -14.19 -6.48 -3.04
C PRO A 47 -14.59 -6.85 -1.60
N PRO A 48 -15.89 -6.90 -1.29
CA PRO A 48 -16.35 -7.33 0.03
C PRO A 48 -15.80 -8.72 0.33
N ALA A 49 -15.08 -8.85 1.44
CA ALA A 49 -14.50 -10.11 1.85
C ALA A 49 -15.50 -10.92 2.69
N GLU A 50 -15.69 -12.20 2.36
CA GLU A 50 -16.49 -13.10 3.20
C GLU A 50 -15.74 -13.46 4.48
N ASP A 51 -14.43 -13.67 4.36
CA ASP A 51 -13.52 -13.88 5.47
C ASP A 51 -12.12 -13.25 5.24
N TYR A 52 -11.25 -13.39 6.23
CA TYR A 52 -9.88 -12.87 6.17
C TYR A 52 -9.05 -13.52 5.05
N THR A 53 -9.24 -14.81 4.78
CA THR A 53 -8.48 -15.57 3.79
C THR A 53 -8.83 -15.12 2.38
N ASP A 54 -10.09 -14.84 2.09
CA ASP A 54 -10.53 -14.32 0.78
C ASP A 54 -9.90 -12.96 0.48
N ALA A 55 -9.95 -12.04 1.45
CA ALA A 55 -9.31 -10.73 1.32
C ALA A 55 -7.80 -10.84 1.11
N GLN A 56 -7.14 -11.69 1.91
CA GLN A 56 -5.71 -11.90 1.80
C GLN A 56 -5.35 -12.48 0.43
N THR A 57 -6.09 -13.47 -0.05
CA THR A 57 -5.88 -14.08 -1.37
C THR A 57 -6.00 -13.03 -2.47
N PHE A 58 -7.01 -12.17 -2.41
CA PHE A 58 -7.20 -11.09 -3.39
C PHE A 58 -5.97 -10.17 -3.50
N ILE A 59 -5.35 -9.83 -2.37
CA ILE A 59 -4.13 -9.02 -2.32
C ILE A 59 -2.92 -9.80 -2.81
N LEU A 60 -2.74 -11.04 -2.33
CA LEU A 60 -1.58 -11.85 -2.70
C LEU A 60 -1.58 -12.26 -4.18
N GLU A 61 -2.73 -12.37 -4.83
CA GLU A 61 -2.79 -12.55 -6.30
C GLU A 61 -2.30 -11.32 -7.07
N ARG A 62 -2.32 -10.14 -6.44
CA ARG A 62 -1.91 -8.84 -7.02
C ARG A 62 -0.60 -8.33 -6.47
N TYR A 63 0.11 -9.16 -5.70
CA TYR A 63 1.29 -8.74 -4.94
C TYR A 63 2.35 -8.08 -5.82
N GLN A 64 2.57 -8.53 -7.06
CA GLN A 64 3.58 -7.95 -7.95
C GLN A 64 3.27 -6.50 -8.27
N GLN A 65 2.04 -6.22 -8.72
CA GLN A 65 1.60 -4.87 -9.07
C GLN A 65 1.61 -3.94 -7.85
N LEU A 66 1.18 -4.46 -6.70
CA LEU A 66 1.21 -3.70 -5.45
C LEU A 66 2.65 -3.43 -5.01
N PHE A 67 3.54 -4.41 -5.09
CA PHE A 67 4.93 -4.25 -4.70
C PHE A 67 5.65 -3.25 -5.61
N GLU A 68 5.46 -3.33 -6.93
CA GLU A 68 6.02 -2.35 -7.87
C GLU A 68 5.50 -0.94 -7.58
N ALA A 69 4.20 -0.78 -7.29
CA ALA A 69 3.62 0.51 -6.91
C ALA A 69 4.28 1.06 -5.63
N GLU A 70 4.37 0.26 -4.57
CA GLU A 70 5.02 0.64 -3.31
C GLU A 70 6.49 1.02 -3.51
N LEU A 71 7.23 0.38 -4.43
CA LEU A 71 8.62 0.73 -4.69
C LEU A 71 8.73 2.04 -5.49
N SER A 72 7.86 2.20 -6.50
CA SER A 72 7.84 3.38 -7.36
C SER A 72 7.49 4.67 -6.63
N ASP A 73 6.73 4.59 -5.53
CA ASP A 73 6.41 5.75 -4.70
C ASP A 73 7.67 6.37 -4.03
N TRP A 74 8.75 5.60 -3.91
CA TRP A 74 9.99 6.04 -3.24
C TRP A 74 11.21 6.07 -4.16
N CYS A 75 11.21 5.29 -5.24
CA CYS A 75 12.35 5.14 -6.11
C CYS A 75 11.94 4.89 -7.56
N ASP A 76 12.11 5.90 -8.41
CA ASP A 76 11.88 5.79 -9.86
C ASP A 76 12.97 4.97 -10.60
N ASP A 77 14.11 4.69 -9.96
CA ASP A 77 15.19 3.91 -10.55
C ASP A 77 15.04 2.42 -10.19
N ASP A 78 14.40 1.68 -11.08
CA ASP A 78 14.22 0.22 -10.99
C ASP A 78 15.55 -0.55 -10.80
N GLY A 79 16.69 0.04 -11.16
CA GLY A 79 18.01 -0.56 -10.91
C GLY A 79 18.41 -0.64 -9.44
N LEU A 80 17.72 0.11 -8.56
CA LEU A 80 17.90 0.09 -7.11
C LEU A 80 16.90 -0.82 -6.39
N TRP A 81 15.92 -1.36 -7.11
CA TRP A 81 14.94 -2.28 -6.57
C TRP A 81 15.56 -3.66 -6.33
N PRO A 82 14.96 -4.51 -5.48
CA PRO A 82 15.38 -5.90 -5.35
C PRO A 82 15.31 -6.63 -6.70
N GLU A 83 16.34 -7.43 -7.03
CA GLU A 83 16.42 -8.14 -8.31
C GLU A 83 15.22 -9.07 -8.59
N ALA A 84 14.56 -9.57 -7.54
CA ALA A 84 13.40 -10.43 -7.66
C ALA A 84 12.29 -10.01 -6.67
N LEU A 85 11.18 -9.52 -7.22
CA LEU A 85 9.97 -9.19 -6.47
C LEU A 85 9.12 -10.46 -6.26
N THR A 86 9.51 -11.28 -5.30
CA THR A 86 8.81 -12.53 -4.97
C THR A 86 7.70 -12.28 -3.94
N LEU A 87 6.70 -13.17 -3.92
CA LEU A 87 5.64 -13.14 -2.91
C LEU A 87 6.19 -13.25 -1.48
N GLU A 88 7.23 -14.06 -1.30
CA GLU A 88 7.91 -14.21 -0.02
C GLU A 88 8.54 -12.89 0.43
N LEU A 89 9.24 -12.19 -0.47
CA LEU A 89 9.83 -10.89 -0.17
C LEU A 89 8.75 -9.86 0.18
N PHE A 90 7.66 -9.82 -0.58
CA PHE A 90 6.52 -8.96 -0.28
C PHE A 90 5.97 -9.19 1.13
N GLN A 91 5.78 -10.45 1.54
CA GLN A 91 5.29 -10.79 2.89
C GLN A 91 6.32 -10.51 4.00
N GLN A 92 7.62 -10.47 3.69
CA GLN A 92 8.65 -10.05 4.64
C GLN A 92 8.67 -8.53 4.81
N TRP A 93 8.31 -7.79 3.77
CA TRP A 93 8.40 -6.33 3.72
C TRP A 93 7.12 -5.64 4.15
N PHE A 94 5.97 -6.29 3.96
CA PHE A 94 4.66 -5.72 4.26
C PHE A 94 3.77 -6.68 5.04
N ALA A 95 3.08 -6.14 6.03
CA ALA A 95 1.95 -6.79 6.67
C ALA A 95 0.65 -6.34 6.01
N VAL A 96 -0.21 -7.30 5.66
CA VAL A 96 -1.54 -7.01 5.10
C VAL A 96 -2.55 -7.03 6.25
N GLU A 97 -3.13 -5.88 6.59
CA GLU A 97 -4.19 -5.76 7.59
C GLU A 97 -5.56 -5.64 6.90
N ILE A 98 -6.53 -6.46 7.29
CA ILE A 98 -7.86 -6.49 6.65
C ILE A 98 -8.93 -5.92 7.57
N HIS A 99 -9.73 -5.02 7.02
CA HIS A 99 -10.96 -4.51 7.62
C HIS A 99 -12.14 -4.93 6.73
N SER A 100 -12.88 -5.94 7.18
CA SER A 100 -13.97 -6.54 6.38
C SER A 100 -15.15 -5.59 6.16
N ILE A 101 -15.45 -4.72 7.13
CA ILE A 101 -16.58 -3.79 7.09
C ILE A 101 -16.06 -2.36 7.02
N VAL A 102 -16.52 -1.63 6.01
CA VAL A 102 -16.23 -0.21 5.83
C VAL A 102 -17.54 0.55 5.95
N THR A 103 -17.57 1.54 6.84
CA THR A 103 -18.75 2.36 7.07
C THR A 103 -18.48 3.78 6.60
N ASP A 104 -19.29 4.24 5.65
CA ASP A 104 -19.32 5.64 5.24
C ASP A 104 -20.04 6.47 6.32
N LEU A 105 -19.35 7.48 6.81
CA LEU A 105 -19.80 8.33 7.92
C LEU A 105 -20.49 9.61 7.44
N VAL A 106 -20.47 9.89 6.14
CA VAL A 106 -21.10 11.08 5.56
C VAL A 106 -22.29 10.69 4.67
N ASP A 107 -23.06 11.69 4.23
CA ASP A 107 -24.26 11.48 3.40
C ASP A 107 -24.00 11.80 1.92
N GLU A 108 -22.89 12.48 1.61
CA GLU A 108 -22.41 12.72 0.26
C GLU A 108 -22.12 11.39 -0.46
N PRO A 109 -22.52 11.23 -1.74
CA PRO A 109 -22.22 10.02 -2.49
C PRO A 109 -20.71 9.77 -2.63
N LEU A 110 -20.30 8.50 -2.49
CA LEU A 110 -18.93 8.08 -2.79
C LEU A 110 -18.67 8.17 -4.30
N GLU A 111 -17.69 8.99 -4.69
CA GLU A 111 -17.27 9.18 -6.07
C GLU A 111 -15.91 8.50 -6.35
N ARG A 112 -15.68 8.13 -7.61
CA ARG A 112 -14.40 7.58 -8.08
C ARG A 112 -13.81 8.54 -9.10
N GLU A 113 -12.61 9.02 -8.82
CA GLU A 113 -11.86 9.87 -9.74
C GLU A 113 -10.77 9.04 -10.45
N ALA A 114 -10.41 9.44 -11.67
CA ALA A 114 -9.24 8.89 -12.33
C ALA A 114 -7.99 9.45 -11.65
N PHE A 115 -6.92 8.65 -11.54
CA PHE A 115 -5.64 9.16 -11.07
C PHE A 115 -5.17 10.29 -12.00
N VAL A 116 -4.90 11.46 -11.43
CA VAL A 116 -4.30 12.59 -12.12
C VAL A 116 -2.92 12.79 -11.51
N PRO A 117 -1.83 12.54 -12.26
CA PRO A 117 -0.49 12.86 -11.80
C PRO A 117 -0.41 14.33 -11.42
N LEU A 118 0.22 14.65 -10.29
CA LEU A 118 0.44 16.04 -9.91
C LEU A 118 1.32 16.70 -10.98
N GLU A 119 0.77 17.65 -11.74
CA GLU A 119 1.61 18.53 -12.56
C GLU A 119 2.35 19.47 -11.62
N LEU A 120 3.56 19.08 -11.24
CA LEU A 120 4.52 19.98 -10.61
C LEU A 120 4.87 21.04 -11.65
N GLY A 121 4.20 22.18 -11.57
CA GLY A 121 4.45 23.32 -12.44
C GLY A 121 5.93 23.72 -12.45
N GLU A 122 6.40 24.15 -13.63
CA GLU A 122 7.78 24.57 -13.94
C GLU A 122 8.37 25.60 -12.97
#